data_AF-A0A357MA32-F1
#
_entry.id   AF-A0A357MA32-F1
#
_cell.length_a   1.000
_cell.length_b   1.000
_cell.length_c   1.000
_cell.angle_alpha   90.00
_cell.angle_beta   90.00
_cell.angle_gamma   90.00
#
_symmetry.space_group_name_H-M   'P 1'
#
loop_
_entity.id
_entity.type
_entity.pdbx_description
1 polymer ?
#
loop_
_entity_poly.entity_id
_entity_poly.type
_entity_poly.pdbx_seq_one_letter_code
_entity_poly.pdbx_strand_id
1 'polypeptide(L)'
;MKAKLVGKGRTAEIWQHDDQRILKLYLEDVVSEQNISREYKISQLVHSQGVRTPQPFELISEQSRQGIVLQQIKGPSLLKVMGEKPWNVSKYARMMASLHYDLHKLEITEEIGQQKDMLKWNIMGAPMLSEDEKSAILCYLEKLPQGTHLCHGDFH
;
A
#
# COMPACT_ATOMS: atom_id res chain seq x y z
N MET A 1 -21.80 -20.62 0.23
CA MET A 1 -22.20 -19.50 -0.65
C MET A 1 -21.04 -19.25 -1.61
N LYS A 2 -21.29 -18.93 -2.89
CA LYS A 2 -20.19 -18.57 -3.81
C LYS A 2 -19.57 -17.26 -3.35
N ALA A 3 -18.25 -17.21 -3.21
CA ALA A 3 -17.53 -15.98 -2.88
C ALA A 3 -17.87 -14.90 -3.90
N LYS A 4 -18.23 -13.69 -3.44
CA LYS A 4 -18.59 -12.56 -4.30
C LYS A 4 -17.34 -11.76 -4.59
N LEU A 5 -17.00 -11.57 -5.87
CA LEU A 5 -15.93 -10.66 -6.28
C LEU A 5 -16.37 -9.21 -6.00
N VAL A 6 -15.56 -8.49 -5.22
CA VAL A 6 -15.78 -7.09 -4.83
C VAL A 6 -15.02 -6.16 -5.76
N GLY A 7 -13.82 -6.56 -6.18
CA GLY A 7 -12.98 -5.77 -7.08
C GLY A 7 -11.79 -6.58 -7.60
N LYS A 8 -11.13 -6.05 -8.62
CA LYS A 8 -9.94 -6.66 -9.22
C LYS A 8 -8.92 -5.58 -9.54
N GLY A 9 -7.70 -5.77 -9.06
CA GLY A 9 -6.55 -4.93 -9.38
C GLY A 9 -5.56 -5.64 -10.29
N ARG A 10 -4.41 -5.00 -10.50
CA ARG A 10 -3.31 -5.55 -11.32
C ARG A 10 -2.70 -6.82 -10.72
N THR A 11 -2.64 -6.92 -9.39
CA THR A 11 -1.91 -7.98 -8.69
C THR A 11 -2.81 -8.96 -7.94
N ALA A 12 -4.06 -8.59 -7.66
CA ALA A 12 -4.93 -9.37 -6.80
C ALA A 12 -6.42 -9.16 -7.13
N GLU A 13 -7.20 -10.15 -6.76
CA GLU A 13 -8.66 -10.11 -6.73
C GLU A 13 -9.12 -9.94 -5.30
N ILE A 14 -10.16 -9.13 -5.09
CA ILE A 14 -10.74 -8.88 -3.78
C ILE A 14 -12.07 -9.62 -3.70
N TRP A 15 -12.12 -10.65 -2.88
CA TRP A 15 -13.30 -11.47 -2.64
C TRP A 15 -13.92 -11.14 -1.30
N GLN A 16 -15.24 -11.24 -1.21
CA GLN A 16 -15.91 -11.21 0.08
C GLN A 16 -15.62 -12.51 0.84
N HIS A 17 -15.07 -12.38 2.05
CA HIS A 17 -14.78 -13.52 2.92
C HIS A 17 -15.96 -13.77 3.88
N ASP A 18 -16.45 -12.72 4.53
CA ASP A 18 -17.70 -12.71 5.29
C ASP A 18 -18.31 -11.28 5.35
N ASP A 19 -19.18 -11.01 6.31
CA ASP A 19 -19.87 -9.71 6.46
C ASP A 19 -18.95 -8.55 6.89
N GLN A 20 -17.77 -8.85 7.43
CA GLN A 20 -16.82 -7.89 7.99
C GLN A 20 -15.41 -7.99 7.40
N ARG A 21 -15.13 -9.01 6.59
CA ARG A 21 -13.80 -9.31 6.06
C ARG A 21 -13.81 -9.52 4.55
N ILE A 22 -12.71 -9.13 3.92
CA ILE A 22 -12.38 -9.44 2.53
C ILE A 22 -11.15 -10.31 2.46
N LEU A 23 -11.03 -11.06 1.37
CA LEU A 23 -9.82 -11.77 0.99
C LEU A 23 -9.19 -11.06 -0.20
N LYS A 24 -7.97 -10.55 -0.02
CA LYS A 24 -7.10 -10.12 -1.12
C LYS A 24 -6.33 -11.34 -1.61
N LEU A 25 -6.78 -11.96 -2.69
CA LEU A 25 -6.19 -13.16 -3.28
C LEU A 25 -5.26 -12.76 -4.44
N TYR A 26 -3.96 -12.97 -4.30
CA TYR A 26 -2.98 -12.57 -5.31
C TYR A 26 -3.11 -13.42 -6.56
N LEU A 27 -2.94 -12.82 -7.73
CA LEU A 27 -2.89 -13.54 -9.00
C LEU A 27 -1.61 -14.39 -9.05
N GLU A 28 -1.71 -15.58 -9.63
CA GLU A 28 -0.59 -16.51 -9.78
C GLU A 28 0.57 -15.86 -10.54
N ASP A 29 1.80 -16.08 -10.04
CA ASP A 29 3.06 -15.57 -10.60
C ASP A 29 3.19 -14.05 -10.77
N VAL A 30 2.27 -13.25 -10.23
CA VAL A 30 2.35 -11.77 -10.30
C VAL A 30 3.15 -11.17 -9.13
N VAL A 31 3.11 -11.80 -7.96
CA VAL A 31 3.80 -11.34 -6.75
C VAL A 31 4.42 -12.53 -6.04
N SER A 32 5.70 -12.42 -5.66
CA SER A 32 6.39 -13.48 -4.93
C SER A 32 5.83 -13.66 -3.52
N GLU A 33 5.90 -14.89 -3.00
CA GLU A 33 5.45 -15.22 -1.64
C GLU A 33 6.14 -14.37 -0.56
N GLN A 34 7.41 -14.01 -0.77
CA GLN A 34 8.16 -13.15 0.15
C GLN A 34 7.57 -11.74 0.18
N ASN A 35 7.16 -11.19 -0.97
CA ASN A 35 6.53 -9.88 -1.05
C ASN A 35 5.12 -9.89 -0.44
N ILE A 36 4.35 -10.97 -0.62
CA ILE A 36 3.04 -11.12 0.02
C ILE A 36 3.20 -11.21 1.54
N SER A 37 4.13 -12.03 2.02
CA SER A 37 4.44 -12.15 3.46
C SER A 37 4.92 -10.82 4.04
N ARG A 38 5.73 -10.07 3.29
CA ARG A 38 6.18 -8.73 3.69
C ARG A 38 5.00 -7.76 3.76
N GLU A 39 4.09 -7.76 2.79
CA GLU A 39 2.90 -6.92 2.80
C GLU A 39 2.02 -7.20 4.02
N TYR A 40 1.82 -8.48 4.36
CA TYR A 40 1.07 -8.87 5.55
C TYR A 40 1.72 -8.35 6.84
N LYS A 41 3.04 -8.55 7.00
CA LYS A 41 3.80 -8.07 8.17
C LYS A 41 3.76 -6.55 8.31
N ILE A 42 3.94 -5.81 7.21
CA ILE A 42 3.84 -4.34 7.21
C ILE A 42 2.44 -3.91 7.61
N SER A 43 1.40 -4.56 7.06
CA SER A 43 0.03 -4.26 7.42
C SER A 43 -0.23 -4.46 8.91
N GLN A 44 0.30 -5.55 9.49
CA GLN A 44 0.18 -5.83 10.92
C GLN A 44 0.86 -4.76 11.77
N LEU A 45 2.10 -4.39 11.42
CA LEU A 45 2.84 -3.35 12.11
C LEU A 45 2.12 -2.00 12.03
N VAL A 46 1.73 -1.56 10.84
CA VAL A 46 1.06 -0.27 10.66
C VAL A 46 -0.26 -0.20 11.43
N HIS A 47 -1.02 -1.30 11.45
CA HIS A 47 -2.24 -1.39 12.25
C HIS A 47 -1.96 -1.36 13.76
N SER A 48 -0.92 -2.06 14.25
CA SER A 48 -0.57 -2.07 15.68
C SER A 48 -0.06 -0.72 16.18
N GLN A 49 0.47 0.13 15.30
CA GLN A 49 0.85 1.52 15.59
C GLN A 49 -0.36 2.48 15.65
N GLY A 50 -1.59 1.98 15.53
CA GLY A 50 -2.81 2.77 15.66
C GLY A 50 -3.18 3.58 14.41
N VAL A 51 -2.51 3.34 13.28
CA VAL A 51 -2.92 3.92 12.00
C VAL A 51 -4.28 3.34 11.61
N ARG A 52 -5.18 4.19 11.10
CA ARG A 52 -6.54 3.80 10.68
C ARG A 52 -6.53 3.02 9.36
N THR A 53 -5.81 1.91 9.31
CA THR A 53 -5.78 0.95 8.21
C THR A 53 -6.75 -0.20 8.46
N PRO A 54 -7.19 -0.92 7.41
CA PRO A 54 -7.92 -2.17 7.59
C PRO A 54 -7.11 -3.15 8.46
N GLN A 55 -7.74 -3.73 9.47
CA GLN A 55 -7.10 -4.76 10.29
C GLN A 55 -6.70 -5.97 9.43
N PRO A 56 -5.43 -6.40 9.45
CA PRO A 56 -5.01 -7.68 8.89
C PRO A 56 -5.29 -8.82 9.87
N PHE A 57 -5.97 -9.85 9.39
CA PHE A 57 -6.36 -11.00 10.23
C PHE A 57 -5.44 -12.19 10.06
N GLU A 58 -5.21 -12.62 8.83
CA GLU A 58 -4.44 -13.82 8.53
C GLU A 58 -3.91 -13.84 7.10
N LEU A 59 -2.81 -14.57 6.90
CA LEU A 59 -2.29 -14.98 5.60
C LEU A 59 -2.77 -16.41 5.34
N ILE A 60 -3.42 -16.64 4.19
CA ILE A 60 -4.00 -17.93 3.82
C ILE A 60 -3.52 -18.40 2.45
N SER A 61 -3.65 -19.70 2.22
CA SER A 61 -3.48 -20.33 0.90
C SER A 61 -4.83 -20.86 0.43
N GLU A 62 -5.33 -20.37 -0.70
CA GLU A 62 -6.57 -20.84 -1.32
C GLU A 62 -6.31 -21.13 -2.81
N GLN A 63 -6.65 -22.34 -3.27
CA GLN A 63 -6.48 -22.76 -4.67
C GLN A 63 -5.03 -22.57 -5.18
N SER A 64 -4.04 -22.92 -4.35
CA SER A 64 -2.60 -22.73 -4.64
C SER A 64 -2.16 -21.27 -4.79
N ARG A 65 -3.02 -20.30 -4.46
CA ARG A 65 -2.70 -18.87 -4.44
C ARG A 65 -2.63 -18.37 -3.00
N GLN A 66 -1.66 -17.50 -2.72
CA GLN A 66 -1.59 -16.81 -1.43
C GLN A 66 -2.61 -15.67 -1.37
N GLY A 67 -3.13 -15.38 -0.18
CA GLY A 67 -4.04 -14.27 0.04
C GLY A 67 -4.01 -13.75 1.48
N ILE A 68 -4.40 -12.49 1.65
CA ILE A 68 -4.48 -11.85 2.97
C ILE A 68 -5.95 -11.56 3.29
N VAL A 69 -6.41 -12.01 4.45
CA VAL A 69 -7.72 -11.65 4.99
C VAL A 69 -7.60 -10.32 5.73
N LEU A 70 -8.39 -9.34 5.31
CA LEU A 70 -8.38 -7.96 5.82
C LEU A 70 -9.78 -7.52 6.24
N GLN A 71 -9.86 -6.53 7.11
CA GLN A 71 -11.11 -5.86 7.44
C GLN A 71 -11.75 -5.25 6.19
N GLN A 72 -13.05 -5.47 6.04
CA GLN A 72 -13.83 -4.80 5.01
C GLN A 72 -14.19 -3.39 5.47
N ILE A 73 -13.70 -2.39 4.75
CA ILE A 73 -14.12 -1.00 4.94
C ILE A 73 -15.30 -0.70 4.02
N LYS A 74 -16.42 -0.29 4.62
CA LYS A 74 -17.64 0.07 3.90
C LYS A 74 -17.76 1.60 3.81
N GLY A 75 -17.82 2.12 2.59
CA GLY A 75 -17.97 3.54 2.34
C GLY A 75 -17.48 3.92 0.94
N PRO A 76 -17.82 5.13 0.46
CA PRO A 76 -17.25 5.64 -0.78
C PRO A 76 -15.77 5.98 -0.59
N SER A 77 -14.99 5.89 -1.67
CA SER A 77 -13.63 6.44 -1.68
C SER A 77 -13.68 7.97 -1.61
N LEU A 78 -12.60 8.57 -1.09
CA LEU A 78 -12.50 10.03 -1.03
C LEU A 78 -12.60 10.66 -2.42
N LEU A 79 -11.94 10.04 -3.42
CA LEU A 79 -12.00 10.45 -4.82
C LEU A 79 -13.44 10.46 -5.36
N LYS A 80 -14.25 9.43 -5.06
CA LYS A 80 -15.65 9.38 -5.49
C LYS A 80 -16.45 10.55 -4.91
N VAL A 81 -16.30 10.82 -3.61
CA VAL A 81 -17.04 11.91 -2.96
C VAL A 81 -16.58 13.30 -3.43
N MET A 82 -15.28 13.47 -3.71
CA MET A 82 -14.75 14.69 -4.33
C MET A 82 -15.37 14.91 -5.73
N GLY A 83 -15.45 13.85 -6.54
CA GLY A 83 -16.03 13.92 -7.90
C GLY A 83 -17.54 14.24 -7.90
N GLU A 84 -18.31 13.68 -6.96
CA GLU A 84 -19.74 13.96 -6.83
C GLU A 84 -20.05 15.37 -6.30
N LYS A 85 -19.14 15.95 -5.51
CA LYS A 85 -19.33 17.27 -4.87
C LYS A 85 -18.06 18.13 -4.97
N PRO A 86 -17.73 18.70 -6.14
CA PRO A 86 -16.47 19.43 -6.35
C PRO A 86 -16.26 20.63 -5.42
N TRP A 87 -17.33 21.27 -4.94
CA TRP A 87 -17.25 22.35 -3.95
C TRP A 87 -16.67 21.92 -2.59
N ASN A 88 -16.58 20.62 -2.32
CA ASN A 88 -15.95 20.06 -1.12
C ASN A 88 -14.49 19.67 -1.32
N VAL A 89 -13.88 19.87 -2.49
CA VAL A 89 -12.49 19.47 -2.77
C VAL A 89 -11.53 20.01 -1.70
N SER A 90 -11.63 21.29 -1.33
CA SER A 90 -10.75 21.87 -0.30
C SER A 90 -10.92 21.20 1.07
N LYS A 91 -12.14 20.77 1.43
CA LYS A 91 -12.40 20.04 2.68
C LYS A 91 -11.70 18.68 2.66
N TYR A 92 -11.85 17.95 1.57
CA TYR A 92 -11.28 16.60 1.46
C TYR A 92 -9.76 16.62 1.25
N ALA A 93 -9.21 17.63 0.57
CA ALA A 93 -7.77 17.86 0.47
C ALA A 93 -7.15 18.14 1.85
N ARG A 94 -7.81 18.95 2.69
CA ARG A 94 -7.38 19.14 4.10
C ARG A 94 -7.41 17.84 4.89
N MET A 95 -8.47 17.04 4.73
CA MET A 95 -8.56 15.74 5.39
C MET A 95 -7.42 14.79 4.98
N MET A 96 -7.14 14.70 3.68
CA MET A 96 -6.04 13.91 3.13
C MET A 96 -4.68 14.38 3.67
N ALA A 97 -4.43 15.69 3.68
CA ALA A 97 -3.21 16.28 4.23
C ALA A 97 -3.05 15.99 5.73
N SER A 98 -4.12 16.09 6.52
CA SER A 98 -4.09 15.76 7.95
C SER A 98 -3.78 14.27 8.19
N LEU A 99 -4.40 13.36 7.44
CA LEU A 99 -4.13 11.92 7.54
C LEU A 99 -2.67 11.59 7.19
N HIS A 100 -2.14 12.20 6.13
CA HIS A 100 -0.76 12.00 5.71
C HIS A 100 0.24 12.59 6.71
N TYR A 101 -0.07 13.76 7.28
CA TYR A 101 0.72 14.37 8.34
C TYR A 101 0.76 13.50 9.61
N ASP A 102 -0.38 12.95 10.03
CA ASP A 102 -0.43 12.05 11.18
C ASP A 102 0.35 10.75 10.94
N LEU A 103 0.36 10.23 9.70
CA LEU A 103 1.22 9.11 9.33
C LEU A 103 2.71 9.46 9.45
N HIS A 104 3.11 10.62 8.92
CA HIS A 104 4.49 11.08 8.96
C HIS A 104 5.02 11.42 10.36
N LYS A 105 4.17 11.52 11.38
CA LYS A 105 4.63 11.65 12.78
C LYS A 105 5.12 10.34 13.38
N LEU A 106 4.75 9.21 12.78
CA LEU A 106 5.12 7.90 13.31
C LEU A 106 6.54 7.58 12.86
N GLU A 107 7.42 7.42 13.83
CA GLU A 107 8.75 6.87 13.60
C GLU A 107 8.71 5.36 13.80
N ILE A 108 9.21 4.62 12.81
CA ILE A 108 9.27 3.17 12.83
C ILE A 108 10.74 2.77 12.90
N THR A 109 11.08 1.98 13.92
CA THR A 109 12.45 1.50 14.14
C THR A 109 12.64 0.08 13.60
N GLU A 110 11.53 -0.62 13.36
CA GLU A 110 11.48 -1.94 12.77
C GLU A 110 11.89 -1.89 11.29
N GLU A 111 12.67 -2.87 10.87
CA GLU A 111 13.13 -2.98 9.49
C GLU A 111 12.01 -3.47 8.57
N ILE A 112 11.16 -2.54 8.12
CA ILE A 112 10.13 -2.77 7.08
C ILE A 112 10.63 -2.41 5.68
N GLY A 113 11.90 -2.04 5.58
CA GLY A 113 12.65 -1.65 4.39
C GLY A 113 12.68 -0.15 4.17
N GLN A 114 13.74 0.31 3.49
CA GLN A 114 13.98 1.73 3.31
C GLN A 114 13.41 2.23 1.98
N GLN A 115 12.83 3.43 2.01
CA GLN A 115 12.30 4.09 0.81
C GLN A 115 13.39 4.29 -0.26
N LYS A 116 14.61 4.65 0.15
CA LYS A 116 15.73 4.84 -0.78
C LYS A 116 16.12 3.56 -1.50
N ASP A 117 16.14 2.42 -0.81
CA ASP A 117 16.47 1.13 -1.44
C ASP A 117 15.42 0.75 -2.49
N MET A 118 14.14 0.97 -2.17
CA MET A 118 13.05 0.71 -3.12
C MET A 118 13.10 1.65 -4.32
N LEU A 119 13.39 2.94 -4.11
CA LEU A 119 13.58 3.88 -5.21
C LEU A 119 14.78 3.50 -6.07
N LYS A 120 15.91 3.12 -5.47
CA LYS A 120 17.11 2.66 -6.19
C LYS A 120 16.82 1.44 -7.06
N TRP A 121 16.12 0.45 -6.51
CA TRP A 121 15.67 -0.72 -7.26
C TRP A 121 14.80 -0.34 -8.46
N ASN A 122 13.80 0.53 -8.25
CA ASN A 122 12.91 0.99 -9.30
C ASN A 122 13.64 1.78 -10.40
N ILE A 123 14.62 2.63 -10.04
CA ILE A 123 15.43 3.39 -10.99
C ILE A 123 16.30 2.45 -11.83
N MET A 124 17.00 1.51 -11.21
CA MET A 124 17.84 0.55 -11.91
C MET A 124 17.05 -0.33 -12.88
N GLY A 125 15.85 -0.75 -12.47
CA GLY A 125 14.95 -1.59 -13.26
C GLY A 125 14.15 -0.84 -14.34
N ALA A 126 14.25 0.49 -14.43
CA ALA A 126 13.51 1.26 -15.43
C ALA A 126 14.14 1.11 -16.83
N PRO A 127 13.46 0.46 -17.80
CA PRO A 127 14.04 0.18 -19.11
C PRO A 127 14.10 1.41 -20.02
N MET A 128 13.37 2.47 -19.67
CA MET A 128 13.29 3.70 -20.46
C MET A 128 14.37 4.73 -20.09
N LEU A 129 15.20 4.45 -19.08
CA LEU A 129 16.30 5.32 -18.66
C LEU A 129 17.62 4.77 -19.18
N SER A 130 18.45 5.66 -19.73
CA SER A 130 19.85 5.40 -20.01
C SER A 130 20.67 5.22 -18.71
N GLU A 131 21.84 4.60 -18.80
CA GLU A 131 22.71 4.42 -17.64
C GLU A 131 23.22 5.75 -17.07
N ASP A 132 23.39 6.77 -17.90
CA ASP A 132 23.76 8.13 -17.46
C ASP A 132 22.62 8.79 -16.68
N GLU A 133 21.37 8.65 -17.15
CA GLU A 133 20.19 9.16 -16.42
C GLU A 133 20.00 8.43 -15.10
N LYS A 134 20.11 7.09 -15.08
CA LYS A 134 20.07 6.31 -13.83
C LYS A 134 21.14 6.78 -12.86
N SER A 135 22.37 6.95 -13.33
CA SER A 135 23.50 7.42 -12.51
C SER A 135 23.25 8.82 -11.93
N ALA A 136 22.73 9.74 -12.74
CA ALA A 136 22.39 11.09 -12.29
C ALA A 136 21.28 11.09 -11.22
N ILE A 137 20.21 10.31 -11.44
CA ILE A 137 19.09 10.20 -10.49
C ILE A 137 19.56 9.53 -9.18
N LEU A 138 20.37 8.48 -9.26
CA LEU A 138 20.92 7.81 -8.07
C LEU A 138 21.83 8.74 -7.27
N CYS A 139 22.70 9.51 -7.95
CA CYS A 139 23.53 10.53 -7.29
C CYS A 139 22.69 11.60 -6.57
N TYR A 140 21.53 11.96 -7.13
CA TYR A 140 20.59 12.85 -6.47
C TYR A 140 19.90 12.18 -5.27
N LEU A 141 19.44 10.92 -5.42
CA LEU A 141 18.79 10.14 -4.37
C LEU A 141 19.67 9.99 -3.12
N GLU A 142 20.97 9.79 -3.30
CA GLU A 142 21.93 9.69 -2.19
C GLU A 142 21.97 10.98 -1.35
N LYS A 143 21.83 12.15 -1.98
CA LYS A 143 21.87 13.47 -1.31
C LYS A 143 20.57 13.82 -0.55
N LEU A 144 19.46 13.13 -0.82
CA LEU A 144 18.22 13.36 -0.11
C LEU A 144 18.34 12.97 1.37
N PRO A 145 17.59 13.62 2.28
CA PRO A 145 17.65 13.27 3.70
C PRO A 145 17.23 11.82 3.95
N GLN A 146 17.88 11.20 4.94
CA GLN A 146 17.44 9.92 5.52
C GLN A 146 16.47 10.22 6.68
N GLY A 147 15.51 9.33 6.92
CA GLY A 147 14.62 9.41 8.06
C GLY A 147 14.01 8.06 8.42
N THR A 148 13.36 8.02 9.58
CA THR A 148 12.67 6.84 10.16
C THR A 148 11.15 6.99 10.15
N HIS A 149 10.64 8.07 9.56
CA HIS A 149 9.21 8.33 9.50
C HIS A 149 8.51 7.37 8.55
N LEU A 150 7.33 6.88 8.96
CA LEU A 150 6.51 5.97 8.16
C LEU A 150 5.95 6.69 6.93
N CYS A 151 6.29 6.18 5.76
CA CYS A 151 5.73 6.63 4.49
C CYS A 151 4.73 5.59 3.95
N HIS A 152 3.62 6.06 3.38
CA HIS A 152 2.67 5.16 2.71
C HIS A 152 3.22 4.61 1.37
N GLY A 153 3.99 5.43 0.65
CA GLY A 153 4.57 5.09 -0.66
C GLY A 153 3.64 5.29 -1.87
N ASP A 154 2.31 5.27 -1.68
CA ASP A 154 1.33 5.53 -2.75
C ASP A 154 0.00 6.10 -2.20
N PHE A 155 0.00 7.30 -1.62
CA PHE A 155 -1.18 7.88 -0.95
C PHE A 155 -1.92 8.86 -1.88
N HIS A 156 -3.07 8.46 -2.42
CA HIS A 156 -3.85 9.22 -3.40
C HIS A 156 -5.38 9.20 -3.18
#